data_AF-A0A961NW17-F1
#
_entry.id   AF-A0A961NW17-F1
#
_cell.length_a   1.000
_cell.length_b   1.000
_cell.length_c   1.000
_cell.angle_alpha   90.00
_cell.angle_beta   90.00
_cell.angle_gamma   90.00
#
_symmetry.space_group_name_H-M   'P 1'
#
loop_
_entity.id
_entity.type
_entity.pdbx_description
1 polymer ?
#
loop_
_entity_poly.entity_id
_entity_poly.type
_entity_poly.pdbx_seq_one_letter_code
_entity_poly.pdbx_strand_id
1 'polypeptide(L)' 'MFTPLKFIHPVRTDRWRVVSLPVAIAWTGFAGWAALVDFHPESWAHWGIVATSLYLVFAGILQQIIPPSRRAAA' A
#
# COMPACT_ATOMS: atom_id res chain seq x y z
N MET A 1 -5.92 23.43 -7.25
CA MET A 1 -4.72 23.51 -6.38
C MET A 1 -4.46 22.12 -5.82
N PHE A 2 -3.24 21.60 -5.87
CA PHE A 2 -2.90 20.29 -5.30
C PHE A 2 -2.50 20.43 -3.84
N THR A 3 -3.05 19.59 -2.95
CA THR A 3 -2.58 19.47 -1.57
C THR A 3 -1.15 18.95 -1.54
N PRO A 4 -0.25 19.42 -0.66
CA PRO A 4 1.17 19.00 -0.61
C PRO A 4 1.35 17.61 0.03
N LEU A 5 0.61 16.61 -0.46
CA LEU A 5 0.64 15.23 0.01
C LEU A 5 1.70 14.43 -0.77
N LYS A 6 2.42 13.58 -0.05
CA LYS A 6 3.44 12.70 -0.63
C LYS A 6 2.78 11.41 -1.11
N PHE A 7 3.17 10.98 -2.31
CA PHE A 7 2.90 9.66 -2.84
C PHE A 7 4.19 8.85 -2.91
N ILE A 8 4.08 7.53 -2.80
CA ILE A 8 5.23 6.62 -2.91
C ILE A 8 4.99 5.63 -4.03
N HIS A 9 6.08 5.17 -4.64
CA HIS A 9 6.03 4.06 -5.58
C HIS A 9 6.52 2.79 -4.86
N PRO A 10 5.71 1.71 -4.77
CA PRO A 10 5.99 0.55 -3.92
C PRO A 10 7.35 -0.12 -4.16
N VAL A 11 7.87 -0.03 -5.39
CA VAL A 11 9.17 -0.61 -5.80
C VAL A 11 10.33 0.37 -5.67
N ARG A 12 10.11 1.66 -5.97
CA ARG A 12 11.19 2.66 -6.15
C ARG A 12 11.50 3.42 -4.86
N THR A 13 10.54 3.53 -3.96
CA THR A 13 10.75 4.21 -2.67
C THR A 13 11.41 3.23 -1.71
N ASP A 14 12.70 3.43 -1.41
CA ASP A 14 13.46 2.57 -0.47
C ASP A 14 12.82 2.52 0.91
N ARG A 15 12.37 3.67 1.41
CA ARG A 15 11.69 3.79 2.70
C ARG A 15 10.38 2.99 2.67
N TRP A 16 10.26 2.01 3.56
CA TRP A 16 9.12 1.08 3.68
C TRP A 16 8.93 0.13 2.49
N ARG A 17 9.93 -0.05 1.62
CA ARG A 17 9.84 -0.99 0.48
C ARG A 17 9.50 -2.41 0.93
N VAL A 18 10.11 -2.87 2.03
CA VAL A 18 9.92 -4.22 2.58
C VAL A 18 8.45 -4.52 2.96
N VAL A 19 7.66 -3.48 3.22
CA VAL A 19 6.21 -3.61 3.48
C VAL A 19 5.42 -3.30 2.20
N SER A 20 5.77 -2.22 1.51
CA SER A 20 4.97 -1.70 0.39
C SER A 20 4.98 -2.63 -0.83
N LEU A 21 6.10 -3.29 -1.10
CA LEU A 21 6.19 -4.23 -2.22
C LEU A 21 5.32 -5.48 -1.99
N PRO A 22 5.42 -6.20 -0.86
CA PRO A 22 4.49 -7.30 -0.56
C PRO A 22 3.03 -6.88 -0.56
N VAL A 23 2.70 -5.69 -0.04
CA VAL A 23 1.32 -5.19 -0.05
C VAL A 23 0.81 -4.95 -1.48
N ALA A 24 1.64 -4.40 -2.37
CA ALA A 24 1.27 -4.23 -3.78
C ALA A 24 1.07 -5.60 -4.48
N ILE A 25 1.91 -6.59 -4.18
CA ILE A 25 1.74 -7.96 -4.69
C ILE A 25 0.44 -8.57 -4.16
N ALA A 26 0.17 -8.43 -2.86
CA ALA A 26 -1.07 -8.91 -2.25
C ALA A 26 -2.30 -8.24 -2.86
N TRP A 27 -2.26 -6.92 -3.09
CA TRP A 27 -3.32 -6.18 -3.78
C TRP A 27 -3.64 -6.79 -5.15
N THR A 28 -2.61 -7.07 -5.97
CA THR A 28 -2.78 -7.71 -7.28
C THR A 28 -3.35 -9.13 -7.13
N GLY A 29 -2.91 -9.89 -6.13
CA GLY A 29 -3.43 -11.22 -5.82
C GLY A 29 -4.90 -11.19 -5.43
N PHE A 30 -5.32 -10.25 -4.58
CA PHE A 30 -6.73 -10.08 -4.20
C PHE A 30 -7.59 -9.62 -5.38
N ALA A 31 -7.09 -8.75 -6.24
CA ALA A 31 -7.78 -8.35 -7.47
C ALA A 31 -8.00 -9.56 -8.41
N GLY A 32 -6.96 -10.38 -8.61
CA GLY A 32 -7.07 -11.61 -9.38
C GLY A 32 -8.04 -12.61 -8.77
N TRP A 33 -7.99 -12.81 -7.45
CA TRP A 33 -8.93 -13.69 -6.74
C TRP A 33 -10.37 -13.19 -6.87
N ALA A 34 -10.63 -11.89 -6.67
CA ALA A 34 -11.96 -11.32 -6.83
C ALA A 34 -12.52 -11.57 -8.24
N ALA A 35 -11.68 -11.44 -9.28
CA ALA A 35 -12.07 -11.74 -10.65
C ALA A 35 -12.36 -13.23 -10.89
N LEU A 36 -11.58 -14.14 -10.30
CA LEU A 36 -11.80 -15.59 -10.41
C LEU A 36 -13.09 -16.09 -9.75
N VAL A 37 -13.65 -15.33 -8.80
CA VAL A 37 -14.91 -15.65 -8.11
C VAL A 37 -16.06 -14.73 -8.53
N ASP A 38 -15.97 -14.14 -9.73
CA ASP A 38 -16.98 -13.25 -10.31
C ASP A 38 -17.42 -12.11 -9.38
N PHE A 39 -16.48 -11.59 -8.58
CA PHE A 39 -16.71 -10.55 -7.58
C PHE A 39 -17.85 -10.90 -6.60
N HIS A 40 -17.99 -12.17 -6.22
CA HIS A 40 -19.00 -12.59 -5.26
C HIS A 40 -18.90 -11.77 -3.95
N PRO A 41 -20.00 -11.14 -3.48
CA PRO A 41 -19.95 -10.14 -2.41
C PRO A 41 -19.47 -10.69 -1.06
N GLU A 42 -19.74 -11.96 -0.77
CA GLU A 42 -19.24 -12.62 0.46
C GLU A 42 -17.77 -13.06 0.37
N SER A 43 -17.10 -12.84 -0.76
CA SER A 43 -15.68 -13.18 -0.90
C SER A 43 -14.80 -12.26 -0.06
N TRP A 44 -13.89 -12.89 0.69
CA TRP A 44 -12.84 -12.21 1.46
C TRP A 44 -11.87 -11.41 0.57
N ALA A 45 -11.83 -11.66 -0.74
CA ALA A 45 -11.00 -10.89 -1.68
C ALA A 45 -11.33 -9.38 -1.64
N HIS A 46 -12.59 -9.01 -1.39
CA HIS A 46 -12.99 -7.60 -1.26
C HIS A 46 -12.38 -6.93 -0.02
N TRP A 47 -12.32 -7.63 1.10
CA TRP A 47 -11.67 -7.08 2.30
C TRP A 47 -10.16 -6.97 2.11
N GLY A 48 -9.54 -7.96 1.46
CA GLY A 48 -8.12 -7.91 1.09
C GLY A 48 -7.78 -6.73 0.18
N ILE A 49 -8.56 -6.53 -0.89
CA ILE A 49 -8.31 -5.43 -1.83
C ILE A 49 -8.56 -4.06 -1.17
N VAL A 50 -9.57 -3.91 -0.32
CA VAL A 50 -9.85 -2.66 0.42
C VAL A 50 -8.72 -2.33 1.38
N ALA A 51 -8.31 -3.28 2.22
CA ALA A 51 -7.26 -3.05 3.22
C ALA A 51 -5.92 -2.68 2.56
N THR A 52 -5.53 -3.41 1.50
CA THR A 52 -4.29 -3.13 0.77
C THR A 52 -4.37 -1.81 -0.01
N SER A 53 -5.54 -1.45 -0.57
CA SER A 53 -5.75 -0.14 -1.22
C SER A 53 -5.59 1.02 -0.24
N LEU A 54 -6.19 0.91 0.96
CA LEU A 54 -6.04 1.92 2.00
C LEU A 54 -4.56 2.14 2.34
N TYR A 55 -3.80 1.06 2.54
CA TYR A 55 -2.37 1.18 2.77
C TYR A 55 -1.66 1.90 1.60
N LEU A 56 -1.86 1.46 0.35
CA LEU A 56 -1.13 2.00 -0.81
C LEU A 56 -1.41 3.49 -1.06
N VAL A 57 -2.64 3.94 -0.82
CA VAL A 57 -3.02 5.36 -0.95
C VAL A 57 -2.44 6.21 0.18
N PHE A 58 -2.45 5.71 1.42
CA PHE A 58 -2.04 6.51 2.59
C PHE A 58 -0.56 6.36 2.98
N ALA A 59 0.18 5.38 2.45
CA ALA A 59 1.56 5.12 2.85
C ALA A 59 2.48 6.34 2.70
N GLY A 60 2.32 7.13 1.62
CA GLY A 60 3.12 8.33 1.42
C GLY A 60 2.81 9.45 2.43
N ILE A 61 1.54 9.60 2.80
CA ILE A 61 1.09 10.55 3.83
C ILE A 61 1.63 10.12 5.19
N LEU A 62 1.56 8.83 5.52
CA LEU A 62 2.17 8.29 6.75
C LEU A 62 3.68 8.54 6.80
N GLN A 63 4.39 8.45 5.66
CA GLN A 63 5.81 8.82 5.60
C GLN A 63 6.09 10.31 5.79
N GLN A 64 5.14 11.22 5.50
CA GLN A 64 5.27 12.64 5.82
C GLN A 64 5.12 12.89 7.32
N ILE A 65 4.18 12.20 7.96
CA ILE A 65 3.88 12.33 9.39
C ILE A 65 4.99 11.69 10.24
N ILE A 66 5.51 10.55 9.81
CA ILE A 66 6.53 9.79 10.54
C ILE A 66 7.90 10.17 9.96
N PRO A 67 8.83 10.77 10.71
CA PRO A 67 10.19 11.03 10.24
C PRO A 67 11.08 9.77 10.25
N PRO A 68 12.13 9.69 9.42
CA PRO A 68 13.11 8.61 9.51
C PRO A 68 13.89 8.70 10.83
N SER A 69 14.20 7.55 11.44
CA SER A 69 14.96 7.49 12.69
C SER A 69 16.40 7.96 12.48
N ARG A 70 16.88 8.90 13.31
CA ARG A 70 18.24 9.50 13.23
C ARG A 70 19.39 8.54 13.59
N ARG A 71 19.17 7.23 13.61
CA ARG A 71 20.14 6.25 14.13
C ARG A 71 21.24 5.86 13.13
N ALA A 72 21.27 6.48 11.94
CA ALA A 72 22.26 6.25 10.90
C ALA A 72 23.33 7.36 10.80
N ALA A 73 23.41 8.28 11.78
CA ALA A 73 24.34 9.41 11.79
C ALA A 73 25.46 9.28 12.85
N ALA A 74 25.76 8.05 13.30
CA ALA A 74 26.87 7.76 14.21
C ALA A 74 27.78 6.70 13.59
#